data_AF-A0A6J4IB60-F1
#
_entry.id   AF-A0A6J4IB60-F1
#
_cell.length_a   1.000
_cell.length_b   1.000
_cell.length_c   1.000
_cell.angle_alpha   90.00
_cell.angle_beta   90.00
_cell.angle_gamma   90.00
#
_symmetry.space_group_name_H-M   'P 1'
#
loop_
_entity.id
_entity.type
_entity.pdbx_description
1 polymer ?
#
loop_
_entity_poly.entity_id
_entity_poly.type
_entity_poly.pdbx_seq_one_letter_code
_entity_poly.pdbx_strand_id
1 'polypeptide(L)'
;MLTHVERSSRRIVAYDAVTERTREALQELVLAAPSAGAYYSDGFEAYAGLWYPAPHEVAPGKSQTYSVEGANADLRHYLARLGRRSRCFSRCLKALRRALDLFVFCHNRRQHFKRAHPRLPAHLADFVAVP
;
A
#
# COMPACT_ATOMS: atom_id res chain seq x y z
N MET A 1 7.31 5.95 2.28
CA MET A 1 6.16 5.01 2.40
C MET A 1 6.39 3.80 1.52
N LEU A 2 6.06 2.64 2.07
CA LEU A 2 6.03 1.33 1.44
C LEU A 2 4.62 0.73 1.60
N THR A 3 4.15 -0.03 0.62
CA THR A 3 2.83 -0.67 0.63
C THR A 3 2.90 -2.05 -0.02
N HIS A 4 2.25 -3.02 0.61
CA HIS A 4 2.01 -4.36 0.09
C HIS A 4 0.50 -4.50 -0.11
N VAL A 5 0.09 -4.87 -1.32
CA VAL A 5 -1.33 -4.94 -1.71
C VAL A 5 -1.68 -6.33 -2.21
N GLU A 6 -2.71 -6.94 -1.63
CA GLU A 6 -3.28 -8.18 -2.12
C GLU A 6 -4.02 -7.93 -3.44
N ARG A 7 -3.64 -8.62 -4.50
CA ARG A 7 -4.15 -8.36 -5.87
C ARG A 7 -5.64 -8.65 -6.01
N SER A 8 -6.14 -9.75 -5.44
CA SER A 8 -7.53 -10.20 -5.59
C SER A 8 -8.54 -9.26 -4.94
N SER A 9 -8.18 -8.72 -3.76
CA SER A 9 -9.06 -7.86 -2.96
C SER A 9 -8.74 -6.37 -3.08
N ARG A 10 -7.56 -6.03 -3.62
CA ARG A 10 -6.98 -4.67 -3.65
C ARG A 10 -6.80 -4.05 -2.25
N ARG A 11 -6.78 -4.89 -1.20
CA ARG A 11 -6.53 -4.46 0.18
C ARG A 11 -5.05 -4.23 0.40
N ILE A 12 -4.72 -3.22 1.20
CA ILE A 12 -3.38 -3.02 1.71
C ILE A 12 -3.19 -3.98 2.89
N VAL A 13 -2.23 -4.89 2.78
CA VAL A 13 -1.99 -5.96 3.76
C VAL A 13 -0.75 -5.71 4.63
N ALA A 14 0.19 -4.89 4.16
CA ALA A 14 1.29 -4.35 4.96
C ALA A 14 1.66 -2.96 4.45
N TYR A 15 2.15 -2.09 5.32
CA TYR A 15 2.57 -0.74 4.98
C TYR A 15 3.51 -0.18 6.06
N ASP A 16 4.41 0.72 5.68
CA ASP A 16 5.12 1.55 6.66
C ASP A 16 5.49 2.92 6.08
N ALA A 17 5.64 3.90 6.97
CA ALA A 17 6.34 5.14 6.72
C ALA A 17 7.80 5.00 7.15
N VAL A 18 8.68 4.96 6.15
CA VAL A 18 10.13 4.97 6.34
C VAL A 18 10.73 6.25 5.76
N THR A 19 11.78 6.75 6.42
CA THR A 19 12.58 7.88 5.94
C THR A 19 13.35 7.50 4.69
N GLU A 20 13.95 6.31 4.69
CA GLU A 20 14.74 5.76 3.60
C GLU A 20 14.24 4.36 3.24
N ARG A 21 14.30 4.01 1.96
CA ARG A 21 13.90 2.70 1.46
C ARG A 21 15.10 1.76 1.48
N THR A 22 15.51 1.36 2.67
CA THR A 22 16.61 0.41 2.85
C THR A 22 16.15 -1.02 2.55
N ARG A 23 17.09 -1.92 2.29
CA ARG A 23 16.79 -3.34 2.04
C ARG A 23 16.10 -3.97 3.25
N GLU A 24 16.56 -3.61 4.44
CA GLU A 24 16.08 -4.11 5.73
C GLU A 24 14.61 -3.72 5.92
N ALA A 25 14.27 -2.45 5.70
CA ALA A 25 12.90 -1.96 5.81
C ALA A 25 11.96 -2.63 4.79
N LEU A 26 12.45 -2.91 3.58
CA LEU A 26 11.68 -3.64 2.57
C LEU A 26 11.49 -5.11 2.98
N GLN A 27 12.53 -5.75 3.52
CA GLN A 27 12.47 -7.13 4.00
C GLN A 27 11.50 -7.27 5.17
N GLU A 28 11.55 -6.37 6.15
CA GLU A 28 10.62 -6.34 7.29
C GLU A 28 9.17 -6.21 6.82
N LEU A 29 8.91 -5.37 5.82
CA LEU A 29 7.57 -5.22 5.25
C LEU A 29 7.08 -6.50 4.57
N VAL A 30 7.93 -7.21 3.84
CA VAL A 30 7.59 -8.49 3.21
C VAL A 30 7.25 -9.55 4.27
N LEU A 31 8.02 -9.60 5.36
CA LEU A 31 7.81 -10.54 6.46
C LEU A 31 6.58 -10.21 7.31
N ALA A 32 6.23 -8.94 7.45
CA ALA A 32 5.05 -8.50 8.19
C ALA A 32 3.73 -8.76 7.43
N ALA A 33 3.79 -8.94 6.11
CA ALA A 33 2.61 -9.25 5.29
C ALA A 33 2.17 -10.71 5.48
N PRO A 34 0.86 -11.02 5.37
CA PRO A 34 0.39 -12.39 5.27
C PRO A 34 1.10 -13.13 4.13
N SER A 35 1.38 -14.43 4.32
CA SER A 35 1.98 -15.27 3.28
C SER A 35 1.12 -15.26 2.01
N ALA A 36 1.78 -15.15 0.86
CA ALA A 36 1.15 -15.17 -0.45
C ALA A 36 1.70 -16.32 -1.29
N GLY A 37 0.91 -16.81 -2.25
CA GLY A 37 1.38 -17.84 -3.19
C GLY A 37 2.35 -17.32 -4.25
N ALA A 38 2.39 -16.00 -4.49
CA ALA A 38 3.32 -15.35 -5.40
C ALA A 38 3.47 -13.87 -5.02
N TYR A 39 4.65 -13.30 -5.26
CA TYR A 39 5.01 -11.91 -4.98
C TYR A 39 5.36 -11.17 -6.28
N TYR A 40 4.97 -9.90 -6.37
CA TYR A 40 5.21 -9.06 -7.56
C TYR A 40 5.78 -7.70 -7.17
N SER A 41 6.80 -7.23 -7.89
CA SER A 41 7.37 -5.88 -7.70
C SER A 41 7.49 -5.09 -9.00
N ASP A 42 7.70 -3.77 -8.88
CA ASP A 42 7.82 -2.80 -9.98
C ASP A 42 9.23 -2.71 -10.60
N GLY A 43 10.12 -3.65 -10.26
CA GLY A 43 11.48 -3.70 -10.79
C GLY A 43 12.48 -2.75 -10.14
N PHE A 44 12.13 -2.08 -9.02
CA PHE A 44 13.12 -1.37 -8.23
C PHE A 44 14.17 -2.36 -7.69
N GLU A 45 15.46 -2.06 -7.93
CA GLU A 45 16.60 -2.96 -7.70
C GLU A 45 16.63 -3.58 -6.29
N ALA A 46 16.25 -2.80 -5.28
CA ALA A 46 16.24 -3.29 -3.90
C ALA A 46 15.30 -4.49 -3.68
N TYR A 47 14.26 -4.68 -4.50
CA TYR A 47 13.35 -5.82 -4.41
C TYR A 47 13.94 -7.13 -4.95
N ALA A 48 14.92 -7.06 -5.86
CA ALA A 48 15.50 -8.25 -6.49
C ALA A 48 16.38 -9.06 -5.52
N GLY A 49 16.92 -8.42 -4.48
CA GLY A 49 17.75 -9.06 -3.47
C GLY A 49 17.04 -9.42 -2.16
N LEU A 50 15.71 -9.38 -2.13
CA LEU A 50 14.92 -9.75 -0.95
C LEU A 50 14.62 -11.24 -0.93
N TRP A 51 14.42 -11.77 0.27
CA TRP A 51 13.89 -13.10 0.46
C TRP A 51 12.36 -13.07 0.49
N TYR A 52 11.73 -13.97 -0.27
CA TYR A 52 10.28 -14.13 -0.34
C TYR A 52 9.88 -15.57 0.04
N PRO A 53 8.79 -15.77 0.79
CA PRO A 53 8.26 -17.10 1.12
C PRO A 53 7.73 -17.92 -0.07
N ALA A 54 7.56 -17.32 -1.24
CA ALA A 54 7.03 -17.93 -2.45
C ALA A 54 7.66 -17.27 -3.69
N PRO A 55 7.42 -17.78 -4.92
CA PRO A 55 7.99 -17.21 -6.13
C PRO A 55 7.77 -15.70 -6.24
N HIS A 56 8.85 -14.98 -6.52
CA HIS A 56 8.83 -13.54 -6.78
C HIS A 56 9.11 -13.27 -8.25
N GLU A 57 8.28 -12.44 -8.85
CA GLU A 57 8.43 -11.99 -10.22
C GLU A 57 8.51 -10.47 -10.27
N VAL A 58 9.44 -9.95 -11.07
CA VAL A 58 9.39 -8.56 -11.51
C VAL A 58 8.33 -8.49 -12.58
N ALA A 59 7.30 -7.66 -12.37
CA ALA A 59 6.21 -7.53 -13.31
C ALA A 59 6.74 -7.10 -14.70
N PRO A 60 6.47 -7.86 -15.79
CA PRO A 60 6.84 -7.44 -17.13
C PRO A 60 5.98 -6.24 -17.54
N GLY A 61 6.56 -5.04 -17.44
CA GLY A 61 5.88 -3.76 -17.61
C GLY A 61 4.95 -3.40 -16.46
N LYS A 62 4.26 -2.25 -16.56
CA LYS A 62 3.28 -1.76 -15.55
C LYS A 62 2.00 -2.62 -15.45
N SER A 63 1.96 -3.78 -16.12
CA SER A 63 0.77 -4.56 -16.37
C SER A 63 0.29 -5.38 -15.17
N GLN A 64 1.16 -5.66 -14.20
CA GLN A 64 0.82 -6.47 -13.01
C GLN A 64 0.76 -5.66 -11.71
N THR A 65 1.14 -4.38 -11.74
CA THR A 65 1.21 -3.47 -10.57
C THR A 65 -0.01 -2.56 -10.40
N TYR A 66 -1.04 -2.68 -11.26
CA TYR A 66 -2.20 -1.78 -11.23
C TYR A 66 -2.91 -1.67 -9.87
N SER A 67 -2.96 -2.75 -9.09
CA SER A 67 -3.62 -2.75 -7.77
C SER A 67 -2.83 -1.92 -6.75
N VAL A 68 -1.51 -2.07 -6.72
CA VAL A 68 -0.64 -1.29 -5.82
C VAL A 68 -0.53 0.16 -6.28
N GLU A 69 -0.52 0.41 -7.59
CA GLU A 69 -0.54 1.76 -8.16
C GLU A 69 -1.83 2.50 -7.83
N GLY A 70 -2.99 1.84 -7.96
CA GLY A 70 -4.29 2.40 -7.60
C GLY A 70 -4.37 2.75 -6.11
N ALA A 71 -3.96 1.83 -5.23
CA ALA A 71 -3.91 2.09 -3.79
C ALA A 71 -2.97 3.26 -3.44
N ASN A 72 -1.80 3.32 -4.09
CA ASN A 72 -0.85 4.41 -3.90
C ASN A 72 -1.37 5.74 -4.46
N ALA A 73 -2.15 5.73 -5.54
CA ALA A 73 -2.79 6.91 -6.10
C ALA A 73 -3.86 7.46 -5.15
N ASP A 74 -4.75 6.61 -4.63
CA ASP A 74 -5.72 6.99 -3.60
C ASP A 74 -5.02 7.58 -2.38
N LEU A 75 -3.95 6.94 -1.92
CA LEU A 75 -3.21 7.39 -0.75
C LEU A 75 -2.60 8.79 -0.95
N ARG A 76 -2.01 9.06 -2.12
CA ARG A 76 -1.50 10.40 -2.46
C ARG A 76 -2.61 11.43 -2.63
N HIS A 77 -3.78 11.02 -3.10
CA HIS A 77 -4.94 11.89 -3.27
C HIS A 77 -5.48 12.35 -1.90
N TYR A 78 -5.69 11.42 -0.97
CA TYR A 78 -6.27 11.73 0.35
C TYR A 78 -5.25 12.26 1.36
N LEU A 79 -4.01 11.79 1.30
CA LEU A 79 -2.92 12.31 2.11
C LEU A 79 -2.07 13.26 1.26
N ALA A 80 -2.56 14.49 1.05
CA ALA A 80 -1.88 15.52 0.24
C ALA A 80 -0.40 15.73 0.63
N ARG A 81 -0.06 15.48 1.91
CA ARG A 81 1.33 15.45 2.43
C ARG A 81 2.23 14.35 1.84
N LEU A 82 1.71 13.47 1.00
CA LEU A 82 2.41 12.43 0.23
C LEU A 82 2.31 12.66 -1.30
N GLY A 83 1.59 13.70 -1.73
CA GLY A 83 1.36 14.00 -3.15
C GLY A 83 2.52 14.69 -3.88
N ARG A 84 3.56 15.18 -3.19
CA ARG A 84 4.70 15.91 -3.80
C ARG A 84 6.05 15.40 -3.32
N ARG A 85 6.67 14.48 -4.08
CA ARG A 85 7.95 13.81 -3.76
C ARG A 85 9.05 14.74 -3.18
N SER A 86 9.21 15.96 -3.68
CA SER A 86 10.24 16.91 -3.26
C SER A 86 9.87 17.81 -2.06
N ARG A 87 8.61 17.78 -1.61
CA ARG A 87 8.09 18.65 -0.52
C ARG A 87 7.34 17.89 0.56
N CYS A 88 7.39 16.57 0.54
CA CYS A 88 6.76 15.70 1.51
C CYS A 88 7.72 15.39 2.65
N PHE A 89 7.99 16.39 3.50
CA PHE A 89 8.71 16.19 4.75
C PHE A 89 7.69 16.12 5.89
N SER A 90 7.41 14.92 6.39
CA SER A 90 6.72 14.81 7.66
C SER A 90 7.73 15.06 8.78
N ARG A 91 7.57 16.17 9.50
CA ARG A 91 8.41 16.50 10.68
C ARG A 91 8.17 15.55 11.86
N CYS A 92 7.15 14.69 11.78
CA CYS A 92 6.78 13.74 12.82
C CYS A 92 6.36 12.40 12.18
N LEU A 93 7.29 11.44 12.15
CA LEU A 93 7.04 10.11 11.59
C LEU A 93 5.85 9.42 12.26
N LYS A 94 5.67 9.62 13.57
CA LYS A 94 4.53 9.11 14.34
C LYS A 94 3.20 9.62 13.80
N ALA A 95 3.09 10.91 13.49
CA ALA A 95 1.87 11.49 12.92
C ALA A 95 1.61 11.00 11.50
N LEU A 96 2.67 10.74 10.71
CA LEU A 96 2.52 10.12 9.39
C LEU A 96 2.02 8.68 9.50
N ARG A 97 2.59 7.87 10.41
CA ARG A 97 2.12 6.51 10.69
C ARG A 97 0.64 6.49 11.08
N ARG A 98 0.21 7.37 12.01
CA ARG A 98 -1.22 7.50 12.36
C ARG A 98 -2.13 7.85 11.18
N ALA A 99 -1.66 8.72 10.28
CA ALA A 99 -2.42 9.05 9.07
C ALA A 99 -2.51 7.85 8.10
N LEU A 100 -1.44 7.05 8.00
CA LEU A 100 -1.46 5.80 7.23
C LEU A 100 -2.39 4.77 7.87
N ASP A 101 -2.35 4.60 9.20
CA ASP A 101 -3.24 3.68 9.93
C ASP A 101 -4.71 3.97 9.59
N LEU A 102 -5.12 5.23 9.72
CA LEU A 102 -6.48 5.68 9.41
C LEU A 102 -6.81 5.47 7.92
N PHE A 103 -5.91 5.85 7.02
CA PHE A 103 -6.13 5.66 5.59
C PHE A 103 -6.33 4.18 5.23
N VAL A 104 -5.45 3.30 5.71
CA VAL A 104 -5.49 1.87 5.40
C VAL A 104 -6.74 1.23 5.96
N PHE A 105 -7.16 1.61 7.17
CA PHE A 105 -8.42 1.18 7.75
C PHE A 105 -9.61 1.54 6.84
N CYS A 106 -9.76 2.82 6.46
CA CYS A 106 -10.84 3.26 5.57
C CYS A 106 -10.76 2.60 4.20
N HIS A 107 -9.55 2.49 3.62
CA HIS A 107 -9.33 1.92 2.30
C HIS A 107 -9.76 0.46 2.25
N ASN A 108 -9.35 -0.34 3.25
CA ASN A 108 -9.68 -1.75 3.31
C ASN A 108 -11.19 -1.98 3.54
N ARG A 109 -11.85 -1.16 4.37
CA ARG A 109 -13.31 -1.19 4.53
C ARG A 109 -14.03 -0.86 3.22
N ARG A 110 -13.57 0.19 2.52
CA ARG A 110 -14.08 0.54 1.19
C ARG A 110 -13.91 -0.60 0.20
N GLN A 111 -12.76 -1.29 0.16
CA GLN A 111 -12.58 -2.44 -0.75
C GLN A 111 -13.56 -3.58 -0.43
N HIS A 112 -13.77 -3.87 0.86
CA HIS A 112 -14.78 -4.85 1.28
C HIS A 112 -16.19 -4.44 0.81
N PHE A 113 -16.59 -3.19 1.05
CA PHE A 113 -17.88 -2.66 0.62
C PHE A 113 -18.06 -2.73 -0.90
N LYS A 114 -17.06 -2.30 -1.69
CA LYS A 114 -17.12 -2.35 -3.16
C LYS A 114 -17.28 -3.77 -3.70
N ARG A 115 -16.73 -4.77 -3.00
CA ARG A 115 -16.90 -6.19 -3.37
C ARG A 115 -18.32 -6.68 -3.06
N ALA A 116 -18.87 -6.30 -1.92
CA ALA A 116 -20.23 -6.65 -1.53
C ALA A 116 -21.31 -5.89 -2.35
N HIS A 117 -21.02 -4.65 -2.74
CA HIS A 117 -21.97 -3.73 -3.38
C HIS A 117 -21.33 -3.03 -4.60
N PRO A 118 -21.03 -3.75 -5.69
CA PRO A 118 -20.24 -3.23 -6.81
C PRO A 118 -20.89 -2.08 -7.60
N ARG A 119 -22.21 -1.89 -7.45
CA ARG A 119 -22.98 -0.83 -8.13
C ARG A 119 -23.12 0.45 -7.32
N LEU A 120 -22.79 0.43 -6.03
CA LEU A 120 -22.95 1.59 -5.16
C LEU A 120 -21.69 2.46 -5.18
N PRO A 121 -21.84 3.80 -5.15
CA PRO A 121 -20.71 4.68 -4.92
C PRO A 121 -20.09 4.38 -3.55
N ALA A 122 -18.78 4.52 -3.45
CA ALA A 122 -18.04 4.25 -2.22
C ALA A 122 -16.87 5.23 -2.13
N HIS A 123 -17.11 6.41 -1.55
CA HIS A 123 -16.06 7.40 -1.33
C HIS A 123 -15.28 7.01 -0.08
N LEU A 124 -13.97 7.29 -0.03
CA LEU A 124 -13.16 6.90 1.13
C LEU A 124 -13.63 7.59 2.43
N ALA A 125 -14.12 8.83 2.31
CA ALA A 125 -14.62 9.62 3.44
C ALA A 125 -15.79 8.95 4.17
N ASP A 126 -16.60 8.16 3.45
CA ASP A 126 -17.76 7.43 4.00
C ASP A 126 -17.35 6.38 5.05
N PHE A 127 -16.06 6.02 5.11
CA PHE A 127 -15.52 4.98 5.99
C PHE A 127 -14.71 5.53 7.17
N VAL A 128 -14.63 6.86 7.33
CA VAL A 128 -13.88 7.53 8.42
C VAL A 128 -14.62 7.45 9.76
N ALA A 129 -15.95 7.52 9.73
CA ALA A 129 -16.79 7.35 10.91
C ALA A 129 -17.29 5.91 10.99
N VAL A 130 -17.03 5.25 12.12
CA VAL A 130 -17.83 4.10 12.53
C VAL A 130 -18.90 4.67 13.47
N PRO A 131 -20.20 4.36 13.31
CA PRO A 131 -21.11 4.47 14.44
C PRO A 131 -20.65 3.56 15.59
#